data_AF-A0A4V1IK31-F1
#
_entry.id   AF-A0A4V1IK31-F1
#
_cell.length_a   1.000
_cell.length_b   1.000
_cell.length_c   1.000
_cell.angle_alpha   90.00
_cell.angle_beta   90.00
_cell.angle_gamma   90.00
#
_symmetry.space_group_name_H-M   'P 1'
#
loop_
_entity.id
_entity.type
_entity.pdbx_description
1 polymer ?
#
loop_
_entity_poly.entity_id
_entity_poly.type
_entity_poly.pdbx_seq_one_letter_code
_entity_poly.pdbx_strand_id
1 'polypeptide(L)'
;MPANRLVLTRIDGEIKEEAAAVLAAMGLTVSDAVRLLLTKIAREHVLPFDPFIPNDTTIAAMKEARAGNLPSANSIAGLKAALNADD
;
A
#
# COMPACT_ATOMS: atom_id res chain seq x y z
N MET A 1 25.52 21.79 0.90
CA MET A 1 25.50 20.45 0.25
C MET A 1 24.17 19.80 0.62
N PRO A 2 23.38 19.28 -0.32
CA PRO A 2 22.24 18.44 0.06
C PRO A 2 22.78 17.28 0.90
N ALA A 3 22.15 17.03 2.05
CA ALA A 3 22.57 15.94 2.93
C ALA A 3 22.16 14.60 2.27
N ASN A 4 23.10 13.95 1.60
CA ASN A 4 22.86 12.61 1.04
C ASN A 4 22.66 11.61 2.19
N ARG A 5 21.64 10.76 2.08
CA ARG A 5 21.33 9.67 3.01
C ARG A 5 21.27 8.36 2.25
N LEU A 6 21.74 7.28 2.88
CA LEU A 6 21.73 5.93 2.29
C LEU A 6 20.40 5.23 2.60
N VAL A 7 19.92 4.45 1.64
CA VAL A 7 18.79 3.53 1.80
C VAL A 7 19.35 2.12 1.72
N LEU A 8 19.16 1.34 2.77
CA LEU A 8 19.62 -0.05 2.88
C LEU A 8 18.42 -0.94 3.23
N THR A 9 18.17 -1.96 2.42
CA THR A 9 17.10 -2.92 2.64
C THR A 9 17.58 -4.33 2.32
N ARG A 10 17.00 -5.32 3.00
CA ARG A 10 17.21 -6.73 2.66
C ARG A 10 16.22 -7.11 1.56
N ILE A 11 16.70 -7.91 0.62
CA ILE A 11 15.92 -8.50 -0.47
C ILE A 11 16.48 -9.89 -0.73
N ASP A 12 15.63 -10.76 -1.27
CA ASP A 12 16.07 -12.05 -1.79
C ASP A 12 17.13 -11.87 -2.89
N GLY A 13 18.12 -12.77 -2.92
CA GLY A 13 19.25 -12.69 -3.84
C GLY A 13 18.84 -12.90 -5.30
N GLU A 14 17.97 -13.87 -5.56
CA GLU A 14 17.51 -14.19 -6.92
C GLU A 14 16.66 -13.05 -7.47
N ILE A 15 15.75 -12.52 -6.65
CA ILE A 15 14.91 -11.36 -7.01
C ILE A 15 15.76 -10.13 -7.34
N LYS A 16 16.83 -9.89 -6.59
CA LYS A 16 17.74 -8.76 -6.83
C LYS A 16 18.42 -8.88 -8.20
N GLU A 17 18.93 -10.05 -8.54
CA GLU A 17 19.63 -10.26 -9.82
C GLU A 17 18.66 -10.16 -11.00
N GLU A 18 17.46 -10.74 -10.89
CA GLU A 18 16.43 -10.64 -11.93
C GLU A 18 15.99 -9.19 -12.14
N ALA A 19 15.69 -8.46 -11.07
CA ALA A 19 15.31 -7.05 -11.15
C ALA A 19 16.42 -6.18 -11.75
N ALA A 20 17.69 -6.46 -11.41
CA ALA A 20 18.83 -5.75 -11.96
C ALA A 20 18.96 -5.97 -13.47
N ALA A 21 18.77 -7.20 -13.95
CA ALA A 21 18.81 -7.51 -15.38
C ALA A 21 17.70 -6.80 -16.17
N VAL A 22 16.47 -6.82 -15.65
CA VAL A 22 15.32 -6.14 -16.28
C VAL A 22 15.53 -4.62 -16.33
N LEU A 23 15.97 -4.02 -15.22
CA LEU A 23 16.24 -2.58 -15.17
C LEU A 23 17.40 -2.18 -16.09
N ALA A 24 18.45 -3.00 -16.17
CA ALA A 24 19.58 -2.75 -17.06
C ALA A 24 19.15 -2.73 -18.53
N ALA A 25 18.22 -3.60 -18.94
CA ALA A 25 17.63 -3.58 -20.28
C ALA A 25 16.85 -2.28 -20.57
N MET A 26 16.37 -1.59 -19.54
CA MET A 26 15.75 -0.26 -19.61
C MET A 26 16.75 0.90 -19.47
N GLY A 27 18.04 0.61 -19.29
CA GLY A 27 19.08 1.62 -19.05
C GLY A 27 19.09 2.20 -17.64
N LEU A 28 18.52 1.49 -16.66
CA LEU A 28 18.40 1.92 -15.27
C LEU A 28 19.19 1.00 -14.33
N THR A 29 19.75 1.56 -13.27
CA THR A 29 20.25 0.77 -12.14
C THR A 29 19.15 0.53 -11.10
N VAL A 30 19.34 -0.46 -10.22
CA VAL A 30 18.46 -0.66 -9.05
C VAL A 30 18.37 0.62 -8.21
N SER A 31 19.48 1.34 -8.05
CA SER A 31 19.50 2.60 -7.32
C SER A 31 18.69 3.70 -8.00
N ASP A 32 18.64 3.74 -9.34
CA ASP A 32 17.79 4.68 -10.08
C ASP A 32 16.31 4.37 -9.86
N ALA A 33 15.93 3.09 -9.98
CA ALA A 33 14.56 2.66 -9.74
C ALA A 33 14.09 2.99 -8.32
N VAL A 34 14.91 2.73 -7.30
CA VAL A 34 14.60 3.07 -5.89
C VAL A 34 14.46 4.59 -5.71
N ARG A 35 15.33 5.40 -6.31
CA ARG A 35 15.21 6.87 -6.25
C ARG A 35 13.92 7.36 -6.90
N LEU A 36 13.55 6.83 -8.06
CA LEU A 36 12.32 7.19 -8.77
C LEU A 36 11.08 6.81 -7.96
N LEU A 37 11.07 5.59 -7.40
CA LEU A 37 10.01 5.08 -6.54
C LEU A 37 9.79 5.99 -5.32
N LEU A 38 10.84 6.24 -4.54
CA LEU A 38 10.74 7.06 -3.33
C LEU A 38 10.36 8.51 -3.64
N THR A 39 10.84 9.05 -4.77
CA THR A 39 10.47 10.40 -5.23
C THR A 39 8.99 10.46 -5.60
N LYS A 40 8.46 9.45 -6.29
CA LYS A 40 7.04 9.39 -6.67
C LYS A 40 6.15 9.28 -5.43
N ILE A 41 6.49 8.39 -4.49
CA ILE A 41 5.76 8.24 -3.22
C ILE A 41 5.74 9.56 -2.44
N ALA A 42 6.88 10.23 -2.31
CA ALA A 42 6.97 11.49 -1.58
C ALA A 42 6.14 12.62 -2.23
N ARG A 43 5.96 12.59 -3.55
CA ARG A 43 5.21 13.62 -4.29
C ARG A 43 3.73 13.34 -4.39
N GLU A 44 3.34 12.09 -4.60
CA GLU A 44 1.96 11.70 -4.91
C GLU A 44 1.23 11.14 -3.69
N HIS A 45 1.94 10.85 -2.59
CA HIS A 45 1.39 10.27 -1.36
C HIS A 45 0.65 8.93 -1.58
N VAL A 46 0.98 8.22 -2.66
CA VAL A 46 0.43 6.91 -3.00
C VAL A 46 1.56 5.96 -3.40
N LEU A 47 1.34 4.67 -3.17
CA LEU A 47 2.22 3.63 -3.70
C LEU A 47 1.93 3.45 -5.21
N PRO A 48 2.96 3.28 -6.05
CA PRO A 48 2.77 3.16 -7.51
C PRO A 48 2.36 1.77 -7.99
N PHE A 49 2.04 0.89 -7.06
CA PHE A 49 1.38 -0.39 -7.26
C PHE A 49 0.17 -0.39 -6.34
N ASP A 50 -0.94 -1.00 -6.75
CA ASP A 50 -2.12 -1.13 -5.89
C ASP A 50 -1.75 -1.95 -4.65
N PRO A 51 -1.60 -1.32 -3.47
CA PRO A 51 -1.30 -2.07 -2.25
C PRO A 51 -2.56 -2.74 -1.69
N PHE A 52 -3.72 -2.43 -2.26
CA PHE A 52 -5.04 -2.79 -1.79
C PHE A 52 -5.54 -4.09 -2.42
N ILE A 53 -4.77 -5.16 -2.30
CA ILE A 53 -5.40 -6.49 -2.28
C ILE A 53 -5.96 -6.64 -0.87
N PRO A 54 -7.29 -6.61 -0.67
CA PRO A 54 -7.85 -6.70 0.66
C PRO A 54 -7.41 -8.02 1.30
N ASN A 55 -6.94 -7.97 2.54
CA ASN A 55 -6.61 -9.20 3.28
C ASN A 55 -7.89 -10.00 3.59
N ASP A 56 -7.73 -11.24 4.05
CA ASP A 56 -8.88 -12.13 4.29
C ASP A 56 -9.94 -11.52 5.22
N THR A 57 -9.51 -10.79 6.26
CA THR A 57 -10.40 -10.08 7.18
C THR A 57 -11.21 -9.00 6.47
N THR A 58 -10.56 -8.17 5.67
CA THR A 58 -11.23 -7.12 4.89
C THR A 58 -12.17 -7.73 3.85
N ILE A 59 -11.78 -8.82 3.19
CA ILE A 59 -12.64 -9.54 2.25
C ILE A 59 -13.90 -10.06 2.95
N ALA A 60 -13.76 -10.65 4.14
CA ALA A 60 -14.89 -11.15 4.93
C ALA A 60 -15.85 -10.02 5.31
N ALA A 61 -15.33 -8.91 5.83
CA ALA A 61 -16.13 -7.73 6.17
C ALA A 61 -16.87 -7.15 4.94
N MET A 62 -16.21 -7.09 3.77
CA MET A 62 -16.86 -6.65 2.53
C MET A 62 -17.97 -7.60 2.06
N LYS A 63 -17.83 -8.91 2.28
CA LYS A 63 -18.88 -9.90 1.96
C LYS A 63 -20.10 -9.72 2.88
N GLU A 64 -19.87 -9.54 4.17
CA GLU A 64 -20.92 -9.27 5.15
C GLU A 64 -21.67 -7.97 4.83
N ALA A 65 -20.93 -6.92 4.46
CA ALA A 65 -21.48 -5.65 3.99
C ALA A 65 -22.42 -5.83 2.79
N ARG A 66 -21.98 -6.59 1.79
CA ARG A 66 -22.78 -6.88 0.57
C ARG A 66 -23.97 -7.78 0.84
N ALA A 67 -23.89 -8.65 1.85
CA ALA A 67 -25.00 -9.50 2.27
C ALA A 67 -26.12 -8.73 3.00
N GLY A 68 -25.88 -7.46 3.35
CA GLY A 68 -26.86 -6.62 4.07
C GLY A 68 -26.89 -6.88 5.58
N ASN A 69 -25.85 -7.51 6.12
CA ASN A 69 -25.77 -7.86 7.54
C ASN A 69 -25.23 -6.72 8.42
N LEU A 70 -25.07 -5.51 7.87
CA LEU A 70 -24.57 -4.36 8.62
C LEU A 70 -25.69 -3.61 9.33
N PRO A 71 -25.44 -3.06 10.52
CA PRO A 71 -26.36 -2.14 11.18
C PRO A 71 -26.67 -0.92 10.31
N SER A 72 -27.96 -0.62 10.11
CA SER A 72 -28.40 0.61 9.45
C SER A 72 -28.75 1.68 10.47
N ALA A 73 -28.38 2.94 10.21
CA ALA A 73 -28.78 4.08 11.02
C ALA A 73 -29.57 5.09 10.18
N ASN A 74 -30.63 5.67 10.77
CA ASN A 74 -31.48 6.68 10.13
C ASN A 74 -31.05 8.13 10.44
N SER A 75 -29.99 8.32 11.22
CA SER A 75 -29.45 9.63 11.59
C SER A 75 -27.96 9.55 11.89
N ILE A 76 -27.25 10.68 11.76
CA ILE A 76 -25.83 10.79 12.09
C ILE A 76 -25.57 10.46 13.57
N ALA A 77 -26.49 10.87 14.46
CA ALA A 77 -26.42 10.56 15.88
C ALA A 77 -26.53 9.05 16.14
N GLY A 78 -27.48 8.38 15.47
CA GLY A 78 -27.63 6.92 15.54
C GLY A 78 -26.43 6.16 14.99
N LEU A 79 -25.83 6.64 13.89
CA LEU A 79 -24.61 6.05 13.33
C LEU A 79 -23.44 6.15 14.31
N LYS A 80 -23.22 7.32 14.92
CA LYS A 80 -22.15 7.51 15.91
C LYS A 80 -22.35 6.65 17.15
N ALA A 81 -23.59 6.44 17.59
CA ALA A 81 -23.88 5.56 18.72
C ALA A 81 -23.56 4.10 18.37
N ALA A 82 -23.91 3.63 17.18
CA ALA A 82 -23.61 2.27 16.73
C ALA A 82 -22.11 2.01 16.53
N LEU A 83 -21.35 2.99 16.02
CA LEU A 83 -19.91 2.87 15.81
C LEU A 83 -19.06 2.93 17.10
N ASN A 84 -19.62 3.50 18.17
CA ASN A 84 -18.95 3.62 19.47
C ASN A 84 -19.51 2.62 20.51
N ALA A 85 -20.45 1.76 20.11
CA ALA A 85 -20.83 0.63 20.93
C ALA A 85 -19.64 -0.33 20.95
N ASP A 86 -19.24 -0.81 22.12
CA ASP A 86 -18.23 -1.86 22.21
C ASP A 86 -18.78 -3.12 21.49
N ASP A 87 -17.96 -3.74 20.64
CA ASP A 87 -18.25 -5.03 19.99
C ASP A 87 -18.44 -6.17 21.01
#